data_AF-A0A1G6LI74-F1
#
_entry.id   AF-A0A1G6LI74-F1
#
_cell.length_a   1.000
_cell.length_b   1.000
_cell.length_c   1.000
_cell.angle_alpha   90.00
_cell.angle_beta   90.00
_cell.angle_gamma   90.00
#
_symmetry.space_group_name_H-M   'P 1'
#
loop_
_entity.id
_entity.type
_entity.pdbx_description
1 polymer ?
#
loop_
_entity_poly.entity_id
_entity_poly.type
_entity_poly.pdbx_seq_one_letter_code
_entity_poly.pdbx_strand_id
1 'polypeptide(L)'
;MVEYCDLVMKGGITSGVIYPKLIARLASKYQFKNIGGTSAGAIAASACAAAQYGVHHGNPQAFDTLTKLPDLLSEKITADHRSKLFTLFQPAPSVRRHFAVLVSMLNKDPREAVQAVLGGLIRMYKTSVGIGILLGSLLLYPFIDALLPIAGEWKHVAISVGLVLLITGMTVLSVRSFARGKTVLALLLATALPLLVFTALIAATADSSFLRLGAYTVGTIAVTLLYQAAVCTAIVGFFARSLLRGLHGNHYGLCSGRTPDD
;
A
#
# COMPACT_ATOMS: atom_id res chain seq x y z
N MET A 1 -11.93 22.29 -49.85
CA MET A 1 -10.68 21.54 -50.04
C MET A 1 -10.38 20.87 -48.70
N VAL A 2 -10.06 19.58 -48.67
CA VAL A 2 -9.69 18.92 -47.41
C VAL A 2 -8.22 19.22 -47.15
N GLU A 3 -7.89 19.81 -46.00
CA GLU A 3 -6.52 20.12 -45.63
C GLU A 3 -5.84 18.87 -45.07
N TYR A 4 -4.61 18.58 -45.53
CA TYR A 4 -3.81 17.49 -45.00
C TYR A 4 -3.07 17.93 -43.74
N CYS A 5 -2.96 17.02 -42.76
CA CYS A 5 -2.24 17.25 -41.52
C CYS A 5 -1.24 16.12 -41.25
N ASP A 6 -0.03 16.50 -40.88
CA ASP A 6 0.98 15.59 -40.36
C ASP A 6 0.97 15.66 -38.83
N LEU A 7 0.79 14.52 -38.18
CA LEU A 7 0.57 14.43 -36.74
C LEU A 7 1.70 13.62 -36.07
N VAL A 8 2.47 14.29 -35.21
CA VAL A 8 3.53 13.66 -34.40
C VAL A 8 3.18 13.74 -32.92
N MET A 9 3.15 12.59 -32.24
CA MET A 9 2.68 12.46 -30.85
C MET A 9 3.78 11.93 -29.92
N LYS A 10 4.20 12.75 -28.96
CA LYS A 10 5.20 12.36 -27.95
C LYS A 10 4.59 11.44 -26.89
N GLY A 11 5.35 10.42 -26.49
CA GLY A 11 5.01 9.59 -25.35
C GLY A 11 4.91 10.36 -24.03
N GLY A 12 3.90 10.00 -23.24
CA GLY A 12 3.68 10.51 -21.89
C GLY A 12 2.57 9.72 -21.20
N ILE A 13 2.59 9.68 -19.87
CA ILE A 13 1.63 8.89 -19.07
C ILE A 13 0.21 9.39 -19.33
N THR A 14 0.00 10.71 -19.29
CA THR A 14 -1.32 11.33 -19.53
C THR A 14 -1.68 11.35 -21.01
N SER A 15 -0.68 11.34 -21.90
CA SER A 15 -0.87 11.41 -23.35
C SER A 15 -1.72 10.26 -23.91
N GLY A 16 -1.62 9.06 -23.33
CA GLY A 16 -2.41 7.90 -23.74
C GLY A 16 -3.92 8.07 -23.56
N VAL A 17 -4.35 8.96 -22.65
CA VAL A 17 -5.78 9.26 -22.40
C VAL A 17 -6.25 10.46 -23.23
N ILE A 18 -5.37 11.44 -23.46
CA ILE A 18 -5.73 12.68 -24.14
C ILE A 18 -5.74 12.53 -25.67
N TYR A 19 -4.80 11.78 -26.25
CA TYR A 19 -4.66 11.68 -27.69
C TYR A 19 -5.88 11.14 -28.43
N PRO A 20 -6.63 10.13 -27.94
CA PRO A 20 -7.81 9.64 -28.65
C PRO A 20 -8.85 10.74 -28.95
N LYS A 21 -9.16 11.60 -27.97
CA LYS A 21 -10.10 12.73 -28.15
C LYS A 21 -9.50 13.84 -29.03
N LEU A 22 -8.19 14.11 -28.88
CA LEU A 22 -7.49 15.10 -29.72
C LEU A 22 -7.51 14.68 -31.20
N ILE A 23 -7.16 13.43 -31.48
CA ILE A 23 -7.15 12.85 -32.83
C ILE A 23 -8.53 12.99 -33.46
N ALA A 24 -9.59 12.57 -32.77
CA ALA A 24 -10.95 12.66 -33.30
C ALA A 24 -11.39 14.11 -33.56
N ARG A 25 -10.98 15.06 -32.71
CA ARG A 25 -11.25 16.49 -32.92
C ARG A 25 -10.52 17.06 -34.13
N LEU A 26 -9.28 16.64 -34.35
CA LEU A 26 -8.49 17.06 -35.51
C LEU A 26 -9.01 16.43 -36.81
N ALA A 27 -9.47 15.18 -36.75
CA ALA A 27 -10.07 14.46 -37.88
C ALA A 27 -11.33 15.15 -38.42
N SER A 28 -12.02 15.98 -37.62
CA SER A 28 -13.19 16.74 -38.09
C SER A 28 -12.82 17.91 -39.02
N LYS A 29 -11.53 18.22 -39.16
CA LYS A 29 -11.03 19.33 -39.99
C LYS A 29 -9.97 18.90 -41.00
N TYR A 30 -9.16 17.90 -40.65
CA TYR A 30 -7.99 17.49 -41.41
C TYR A 30 -8.08 16.01 -41.82
N GLN A 31 -7.48 15.70 -42.96
CA GLN A 31 -7.10 14.31 -43.29
C GLN A 31 -5.64 14.07 -42.92
N PHE A 32 -5.39 13.04 -42.13
CA PHE A 32 -4.02 12.73 -41.71
C PHE A 32 -3.25 12.03 -42.83
N LYS A 33 -2.01 12.48 -43.07
CA LYS A 33 -1.13 11.90 -44.09
C LYS A 33 0.08 11.21 -43.48
N ASN A 34 0.91 11.95 -42.75
CA ASN A 34 2.03 11.37 -42.01
C ASN A 34 1.70 11.33 -40.51
N ILE A 35 1.76 10.14 -39.91
CA ILE A 35 1.39 9.92 -38.50
C ILE A 35 2.57 9.25 -37.80
N GLY A 36 3.05 9.85 -36.72
CA GLY A 36 4.16 9.31 -35.92
C GLY A 36 3.91 9.43 -34.43
N GLY A 37 4.52 8.56 -33.64
CA GLY A 37 4.50 8.71 -32.20
C GLY A 37 5.49 7.83 -31.44
N THR A 38 5.71 8.15 -30.17
CA THR A 38 6.63 7.42 -29.27
C THR A 38 5.91 6.91 -28.03
N SER A 39 6.22 5.69 -27.55
CA SER A 39 5.60 5.06 -26.37
C SER A 39 4.05 5.13 -26.41
N ALA A 40 3.38 5.74 -25.43
CA ALA A 40 1.92 5.93 -25.44
C ALA A 40 1.42 6.70 -26.68
N GLY A 41 2.24 7.60 -27.23
CA GLY A 41 1.96 8.30 -28.49
C GLY A 41 2.03 7.38 -29.70
N ALA A 42 2.85 6.31 -29.68
CA ALA A 42 2.90 5.31 -30.76
C ALA A 42 1.62 4.47 -30.81
N ILE A 43 1.05 4.15 -29.65
CA ILE A 43 -0.26 3.47 -29.55
C ILE A 43 -1.34 4.37 -30.17
N ALA A 44 -1.38 5.64 -29.78
CA ALA A 44 -2.33 6.61 -30.34
C ALA A 44 -2.12 6.84 -31.85
N ALA A 45 -0.86 6.90 -32.31
CA ALA A 45 -0.51 7.01 -33.73
C ALA A 45 -1.02 5.83 -34.54
N SER A 46 -0.82 4.61 -34.04
CA SER A 46 -1.31 3.39 -34.68
C SER A 46 -2.83 3.38 -34.80
N ALA A 47 -3.52 3.81 -33.73
CA ALA A 47 -4.97 3.90 -33.71
C ALA A 47 -5.50 5.00 -34.66
N CYS A 48 -4.81 6.14 -34.73
CA CYS A 48 -5.08 7.22 -35.68
C CYS A 48 -4.94 6.74 -37.14
N ALA A 49 -3.84 6.06 -37.46
CA ALA A 49 -3.59 5.53 -38.79
C ALA A 49 -4.65 4.50 -39.21
N ALA A 50 -5.04 3.60 -38.30
CA ALA A 50 -6.11 2.64 -38.54
C ALA A 50 -7.47 3.33 -38.80
N ALA A 51 -7.80 4.37 -38.02
CA ALA A 51 -9.02 5.14 -38.23
C ALA A 51 -9.00 5.91 -39.56
N GLN A 52 -7.90 6.58 -39.89
CA GLN A 52 -7.73 7.28 -41.18
C GLN A 52 -7.83 6.32 -42.36
N TYR A 53 -7.22 5.13 -42.25
CA TYR A 53 -7.36 4.06 -43.23
C TYR A 53 -8.83 3.66 -43.41
N GLY A 54 -9.57 3.48 -42.31
CA GLY A 54 -11.00 3.18 -42.33
C GLY A 54 -11.82 4.25 -43.07
N VAL A 55 -11.54 5.54 -42.84
CA VAL A 55 -12.18 6.64 -43.57
C VAL A 55 -11.92 6.53 -45.08
N HIS A 56 -10.69 6.24 -45.49
CA HIS A 56 -10.35 6.06 -46.91
C HIS A 56 -11.05 4.84 -47.55
N HIS A 57 -11.47 3.86 -46.75
CA HIS A 57 -12.12 2.63 -47.21
C HIS A 57 -13.63 2.62 -46.93
N GLY A 58 -14.24 3.80 -46.78
CA GLY A 58 -15.70 3.95 -46.73
C GLY A 58 -16.32 3.90 -45.33
N ASN A 59 -15.52 3.96 -44.25
CA ASN A 59 -16.03 4.10 -42.89
C ASN A 59 -15.83 5.54 -42.38
N PRO A 60 -16.79 6.47 -42.60
CA PRO A 60 -16.65 7.86 -42.19
C PRO A 60 -16.63 8.04 -40.66
N GLN A 61 -17.08 7.05 -39.89
CA GLN A 61 -17.16 7.07 -38.43
C GLN A 61 -15.97 6.36 -37.77
N ALA A 62 -14.90 6.03 -38.51
CA ALA A 62 -13.78 5.26 -37.97
C ALA A 62 -13.09 5.92 -36.77
N PHE A 63 -13.18 7.25 -36.62
CA PHE A 63 -12.66 7.99 -35.47
C PHE A 63 -13.56 7.97 -34.23
N ASP A 64 -14.83 7.60 -34.34
CA ASP A 64 -15.80 7.64 -33.23
C ASP A 64 -15.41 6.70 -32.09
N THR A 65 -14.81 5.55 -32.41
CA THR A 65 -14.29 4.61 -31.41
C THR A 65 -13.16 5.24 -30.59
N LEU A 66 -12.31 6.07 -31.21
CA LEU A 66 -11.23 6.78 -30.50
C LEU A 66 -11.80 7.82 -29.54
N THR A 67 -12.86 8.52 -29.94
CA THR A 67 -13.56 9.49 -29.07
C THR A 67 -14.06 8.84 -27.78
N LYS A 68 -14.61 7.62 -27.88
CA LYS A 68 -15.21 6.87 -26.78
C LYS A 68 -14.18 6.18 -25.89
N LEU A 69 -12.94 6.00 -26.35
CA LEU A 69 -11.93 5.18 -25.67
C LEU A 69 -11.63 5.63 -24.23
N PRO A 70 -11.43 6.93 -23.92
CA PRO A 70 -11.21 7.37 -22.54
C PRO A 70 -12.39 7.07 -21.61
N ASP A 71 -13.61 7.17 -22.14
CA ASP A 71 -14.84 6.92 -21.38
C ASP A 71 -14.98 5.42 -21.10
N LEU A 72 -14.71 4.56 -22.10
CA LEU A 72 -14.65 3.11 -21.94
C LEU A 72 -13.58 2.65 -20.93
N LEU A 73 -12.41 3.29 -20.93
CA LEU A 73 -11.31 2.94 -20.03
C LEU A 73 -11.54 3.42 -18.58
N SER A 74 -12.31 4.50 -18.41
CA SER A 74 -12.66 5.06 -17.09
C SER A 74 -13.90 4.42 -16.46
N GLU A 75 -14.70 3.69 -17.25
CA GLU A 75 -15.87 2.94 -16.79
C GLU A 75 -15.53 2.03 -15.61
N LYS A 76 -16.30 2.12 -14.52
CA LYS A 76 -16.14 1.32 -13.30
C LYS A 76 -16.89 -0.01 -13.48
N ILE A 77 -16.15 -1.08 -13.76
CA ILE A 77 -16.72 -2.38 -14.16
C ILE A 77 -16.67 -3.46 -13.07
N THR A 78 -16.03 -3.19 -11.94
CA THR A 78 -15.90 -4.17 -10.84
C THR A 78 -16.72 -3.76 -9.62
N ALA A 79 -17.10 -4.74 -8.79
CA ALA A 79 -17.80 -4.50 -7.52
C ALA A 79 -17.02 -3.56 -6.58
N ASP A 80 -15.68 -3.60 -6.64
CA ASP A 80 -14.78 -2.71 -5.89
C ASP A 80 -14.59 -1.33 -6.54
N HIS A 81 -15.46 -0.94 -7.49
CA HIS A 81 -15.43 0.32 -8.22
C HIS A 81 -14.12 0.61 -8.99
N ARG A 82 -13.36 -0.44 -9.37
CA ARG A 82 -12.18 -0.29 -10.24
C ARG A 82 -12.59 -0.03 -11.69
N SER A 83 -11.82 0.82 -12.37
CA SER A 83 -12.01 1.13 -13.79
C SER A 83 -11.59 -0.03 -14.68
N LYS A 84 -12.12 -0.08 -15.91
CA LYS A 84 -11.71 -1.04 -16.95
C LYS A 84 -10.22 -0.95 -17.24
N LEU A 85 -9.64 0.25 -17.25
CA LEU A 85 -8.19 0.42 -17.37
C LEU A 85 -7.43 -0.28 -16.24
N PHE A 86 -7.93 -0.18 -15.00
CA PHE A 86 -7.27 -0.82 -13.87
C PHE A 86 -7.25 -2.35 -14.01
N THR A 87 -8.31 -2.95 -14.57
CA THR A 87 -8.36 -4.40 -14.78
C THR A 87 -7.39 -4.90 -15.86
N LEU A 88 -6.80 -4.02 -16.67
CA LEU A 88 -5.74 -4.41 -17.61
C LEU A 88 -4.40 -4.66 -16.90
N PHE A 89 -4.22 -4.15 -15.69
CA PHE A 89 -3.02 -4.38 -14.88
C PHE A 89 -3.16 -5.67 -14.08
N GLN A 90 -2.90 -6.80 -14.73
CA GLN A 90 -2.94 -8.13 -14.13
C GLN A 90 -1.58 -8.51 -13.53
N PRO A 91 -1.43 -8.53 -12.19
CA PRO A 91 -0.15 -8.82 -11.57
C PRO A 91 0.21 -10.30 -11.71
N ALA A 92 1.50 -10.58 -11.90
CA ALA A 92 2.00 -11.95 -11.92
C ALA A 92 1.75 -12.65 -10.56
N PRO A 93 1.51 -13.98 -10.53
CA PRO A 93 1.17 -14.70 -9.31
C PRO A 93 2.14 -14.47 -8.14
N SER A 94 3.44 -14.39 -8.44
CA SER A 94 4.52 -14.19 -7.44
C SER A 94 4.48 -12.83 -6.73
N VAL A 95 3.94 -11.79 -7.37
CA VAL A 95 3.90 -10.41 -6.86
C VAL A 95 2.47 -9.91 -6.63
N ARG A 96 1.45 -10.76 -6.80
CA ARG A 96 0.02 -10.37 -6.67
C ARG A 96 -0.30 -9.72 -5.33
N ARG A 97 0.24 -10.26 -4.21
CA ARG A 97 0.02 -9.69 -2.88
C ARG A 97 0.72 -8.34 -2.73
N HIS A 98 1.93 -8.20 -3.24
CA HIS A 98 2.66 -6.93 -3.23
C HIS A 98 1.96 -5.86 -4.06
N PHE A 99 1.50 -6.22 -5.26
CA PHE A 99 0.72 -5.34 -6.12
C PHE A 99 -0.54 -4.84 -5.40
N ALA A 100 -1.26 -5.71 -4.70
CA ALA A 100 -2.43 -5.31 -3.92
C ALA A 100 -2.08 -4.29 -2.81
N VAL A 101 -0.96 -4.48 -2.10
CA VAL A 101 -0.47 -3.51 -1.09
C VAL A 101 -0.11 -2.17 -1.74
N LEU A 102 0.68 -2.17 -2.81
CA LEU A 102 1.14 -0.96 -3.49
C LEU A 102 -0.02 -0.18 -4.12
N VAL A 103 -0.96 -0.87 -4.78
CA VAL A 103 -2.13 -0.23 -5.37
C VAL A 103 -3.10 0.30 -4.31
N SER A 104 -3.14 -0.31 -3.11
CA SER A 104 -4.06 0.13 -2.06
C SER A 104 -3.87 1.58 -1.63
N MET A 105 -2.72 2.18 -1.96
CA MET A 105 -2.35 3.56 -1.65
C MET A 105 -2.72 4.57 -2.75
N LEU A 106 -3.06 4.09 -3.95
CA LEU A 106 -3.35 4.97 -5.09
C LEU A 106 -4.64 5.76 -4.89
N ASN A 107 -4.67 7.00 -5.39
CA ASN A 107 -5.81 7.94 -5.31
C ASN A 107 -6.31 8.21 -3.88
N LYS A 108 -5.42 8.07 -2.90
CA LYS A 108 -5.69 8.37 -1.50
C LYS A 108 -4.84 9.52 -1.04
N ASP A 109 -5.35 10.27 -0.06
CA ASP A 109 -4.54 11.23 0.66
C ASP A 109 -3.33 10.53 1.30
N PRO A 110 -2.18 11.21 1.46
CA PRO A 110 -0.95 10.61 1.99
C PRO A 110 -1.16 9.82 3.28
N ARG A 111 -2.10 10.26 4.13
CA ARG A 111 -2.45 9.61 5.39
C ARG A 111 -3.21 8.30 5.21
N GLU A 112 -4.19 8.28 4.32
CA GLU A 112 -4.97 7.08 4.01
C GLU A 112 -4.15 6.07 3.22
N ALA A 113 -3.24 6.56 2.37
CA ALA A 113 -2.23 5.76 1.69
C ALA A 113 -1.36 4.98 2.68
N VAL A 114 -0.79 5.64 3.69
CA VAL A 114 0.01 4.98 4.74
C VAL A 114 -0.82 3.93 5.50
N GLN A 115 -2.06 4.25 5.87
CA GLN A 115 -2.93 3.30 6.57
C GLN A 115 -3.29 2.08 5.71
N ALA A 116 -3.50 2.27 4.42
CA ALA A 116 -3.77 1.19 3.47
C ALA A 116 -2.55 0.26 3.33
N VAL A 117 -1.35 0.82 3.23
CA VAL A 117 -0.11 0.05 3.18
C VAL A 117 0.12 -0.73 4.46
N LEU A 118 -0.03 -0.10 5.64
CA LEU A 118 0.13 -0.78 6.93
C LEU A 118 -0.89 -1.92 7.10
N GLY A 119 -2.16 -1.67 6.79
CA GLY A 119 -3.19 -2.71 6.83
C GLY A 119 -2.93 -3.84 5.83
N GLY A 120 -2.41 -3.49 4.65
CA GLY A 120 -1.98 -4.44 3.62
C GLY A 120 -0.83 -5.33 4.10
N LEU A 121 0.20 -4.75 4.72
CA LEU A 121 1.34 -5.48 5.27
C LEU A 121 0.94 -6.41 6.41
N ILE A 122 0.07 -5.95 7.34
CA ILE A 122 -0.45 -6.80 8.42
C ILE A 122 -1.21 -7.99 7.85
N ARG A 123 -2.08 -7.77 6.85
CA ARG A 123 -2.85 -8.85 6.21
C ARG A 123 -1.94 -9.82 5.45
N MET A 124 -0.92 -9.30 4.76
CA MET A 124 0.05 -10.09 4.01
C MET A 124 0.92 -10.96 4.92
N TYR A 125 1.35 -10.43 6.07
CA TYR A 125 2.25 -11.09 7.03
C TYR A 125 1.55 -11.51 8.34
N LYS A 126 0.25 -11.81 8.30
CA LYS A 126 -0.56 -12.10 9.50
C LYS A 126 0.04 -13.17 10.41
N THR A 127 0.65 -14.20 9.83
CA THR A 127 1.32 -15.28 10.58
C THR A 127 2.61 -14.79 11.22
N SER A 128 3.46 -14.08 10.49
CA SER A 128 4.69 -13.48 11.03
C SER A 128 4.40 -12.46 12.13
N VAL A 129 3.33 -11.67 12.00
CA VAL A 129 2.87 -10.76 13.05
C VAL A 129 2.42 -11.54 14.28
N GLY A 130 1.66 -12.63 14.11
CA GLY A 130 1.25 -13.50 15.22
C GLY A 130 2.43 -14.13 15.96
N ILE A 131 3.41 -14.66 15.22
CA ILE A 131 4.68 -15.17 15.78
C ILE A 131 5.43 -14.05 16.50
N GLY A 132 5.45 -12.84 15.91
CA GLY A 132 6.05 -11.66 16.53
C GLY A 132 5.43 -11.32 17.88
N ILE A 133 4.09 -11.36 17.99
CA ILE A 133 3.39 -11.12 19.27
C ILE A 133 3.77 -12.20 20.29
N LEU A 134 3.81 -13.47 19.87
CA LEU A 134 4.19 -14.59 20.74
C LEU A 134 5.61 -14.43 21.29
N LEU A 135 6.58 -14.17 20.42
CA LEU A 135 7.98 -13.97 20.79
C LEU A 135 8.18 -12.72 21.67
N GLY A 136 7.47 -11.63 21.39
CA GLY A 136 7.49 -10.44 22.23
C GLY A 136 6.92 -10.72 23.62
N SER A 137 5.89 -11.57 23.72
CA SER A 137 5.32 -11.99 25.00
C SER A 137 6.29 -12.87 25.78
N LEU A 138 6.99 -13.79 25.11
CA LEU A 138 8.04 -14.61 25.73
C LEU A 138 9.22 -13.76 26.22
N LEU A 139 9.58 -12.70 25.50
CA LEU A 139 10.64 -11.78 25.88
C LEU A 139 10.30 -10.99 27.16
N LEU A 140 9.01 -10.68 27.38
CA LEU A 140 8.54 -10.01 28.60
C LEU A 140 8.34 -10.95 29.78
N TYR A 141 8.25 -12.26 29.55
CA TYR A 141 8.07 -13.27 30.60
C TYR A 141 8.99 -13.09 31.83
N PRO A 142 10.33 -12.96 31.70
CA PRO A 142 11.21 -12.81 32.87
C PRO A 142 10.99 -11.50 33.64
N PHE A 143 10.54 -10.43 32.97
CA PHE A 143 10.19 -9.18 33.63
C PHE A 143 8.93 -9.32 34.48
N ILE A 144 7.96 -10.10 34.00
CA ILE A 144 6.72 -10.39 34.73
C ILE A 144 6.99 -11.35 35.88
N ASP A 145 7.71 -12.44 35.64
CA ASP A 145 8.03 -13.46 36.66
C ASP A 145 8.82 -12.87 37.85
N ALA A 146 9.81 -12.02 37.57
CA ALA A 146 10.60 -11.35 38.60
C ALA A 146 9.79 -10.38 39.48
N LEU A 147 8.68 -9.86 38.94
CA LEU A 147 7.87 -8.83 39.59
C LEU A 147 6.62 -9.42 40.26
N LEU A 148 6.08 -10.47 39.68
CA LEU A 148 4.83 -11.11 40.00
C LEU A 148 5.05 -12.62 40.08
N PRO A 149 5.54 -13.16 41.21
CA PRO A 149 5.61 -14.59 41.43
C PRO A 149 4.19 -15.12 41.73
N ILE A 150 3.32 -15.11 40.72
CA ILE A 150 1.95 -15.64 40.83
C ILE A 150 2.03 -17.16 40.58
N ALA A 151 1.26 -17.95 41.33
CA ALA A 151 1.31 -19.41 41.30
C ALA A 151 0.75 -20.10 40.02
N GLY A 152 0.86 -19.50 38.82
CA GLY A 152 0.38 -20.15 37.58
C GLY A 152 0.94 -19.58 36.27
N GLU A 153 1.61 -20.44 35.51
CA GLU A 153 2.30 -20.12 34.24
C GLU A 153 1.41 -19.41 33.20
N TRP A 154 0.13 -19.79 33.11
CA TRP A 154 -0.80 -19.20 32.13
C TRP A 154 -1.12 -17.73 32.41
N LYS A 155 -1.07 -17.29 33.68
CA LYS A 155 -1.32 -15.90 34.06
C LYS A 155 -0.19 -14.99 33.59
N HIS A 156 1.06 -15.46 33.67
CA HIS A 156 2.24 -14.71 33.20
C HIS A 156 2.18 -14.51 31.68
N VAL A 157 1.79 -15.55 30.94
CA VAL A 157 1.59 -15.47 29.49
C VAL A 157 0.48 -14.49 29.14
N ALA A 158 -0.69 -14.58 29.80
CA ALA A 158 -1.82 -13.68 29.55
C ALA A 158 -1.47 -12.21 29.82
N ILE A 159 -0.78 -11.93 30.92
CA ILE A 159 -0.31 -10.57 31.27
C ILE A 159 0.70 -10.06 30.23
N SER A 160 1.65 -10.90 29.83
CA SER A 160 2.68 -10.53 28.85
C SER A 160 2.07 -10.20 27.48
N VAL A 161 1.13 -11.02 27.00
CA VAL A 161 0.38 -10.76 25.76
C VAL A 161 -0.42 -9.47 25.88
N GLY A 162 -1.12 -9.28 27.00
CA GLY A 162 -1.90 -8.07 27.27
C GLY A 162 -1.04 -6.80 27.24
N LEU A 163 0.13 -6.83 27.86
CA LEU A 163 1.08 -5.71 27.87
C LEU A 163 1.64 -5.43 26.47
N VAL A 164 2.05 -6.45 25.71
CA VAL A 164 2.51 -6.28 24.32
C VAL A 164 1.41 -5.63 23.48
N LEU A 165 0.16 -6.11 23.58
CA LEU A 165 -0.96 -5.55 22.83
C LEU A 165 -1.30 -4.12 23.25
N LEU A 166 -1.29 -3.82 24.54
CA LEU A 166 -1.54 -2.49 25.08
C LEU A 166 -0.46 -1.49 24.62
N ILE A 167 0.82 -1.83 24.78
CA ILE A 167 1.94 -1.00 24.33
C ILE A 167 1.86 -0.80 22.82
N THR A 168 1.63 -1.87 22.04
CA THR A 168 1.46 -1.78 20.58
C THR A 168 0.30 -0.87 20.19
N GLY A 169 -0.86 -1.03 20.82
CA GLY A 169 -2.04 -0.21 20.56
C GLY A 169 -1.81 1.26 20.86
N MET A 170 -1.20 1.56 22.01
CA MET A 170 -0.88 2.93 22.43
C MET A 170 0.16 3.58 21.53
N THR A 171 1.23 2.87 21.14
CA THR A 171 2.22 3.37 20.17
C THR A 171 1.57 3.66 18.82
N VAL A 172 0.72 2.75 18.31
CA VAL A 172 0.00 2.97 17.05
C VAL A 172 -0.95 4.16 17.13
N LEU A 173 -1.69 4.33 18.24
CA LEU A 173 -2.59 5.46 18.44
C LEU A 173 -1.83 6.79 18.59
N SER A 174 -0.69 6.79 19.27
CA SER A 174 0.18 7.97 19.41
C SER A 174 0.75 8.38 18.06
N VAL A 175 1.33 7.44 17.29
CA VAL A 175 1.84 7.70 15.93
C VAL A 175 0.72 8.17 14.99
N ARG A 176 -0.47 7.56 15.06
CA ARG A 176 -1.64 7.99 14.26
C ARG A 176 -2.11 9.39 14.65
N SER A 177 -2.11 9.73 15.94
CA SER A 177 -2.50 11.06 16.43
C SER A 177 -1.49 12.12 16.01
N PHE A 178 -0.20 11.80 16.08
CA PHE A 178 0.89 12.66 15.60
C PHE A 178 0.76 12.91 14.09
N ALA A 179 0.55 11.85 13.29
CA ALA A 179 0.34 11.97 11.84
C ALA A 179 -0.93 12.75 11.45
N ARG A 180 -1.93 12.81 12.33
CA ARG A 180 -3.15 13.63 12.18
C ARG A 180 -2.94 15.10 12.57
N GLY A 181 -1.75 15.50 13.00
CA GLY A 181 -1.47 16.84 13.50
C GLY A 181 -1.96 17.09 14.94
N LYS A 182 -2.47 16.07 15.64
CA LYS A 182 -2.91 16.15 17.04
C LYS A 182 -1.73 15.88 17.97
N THR A 183 -0.73 16.76 17.95
CA THR A 183 0.54 16.59 18.70
C THR A 183 0.32 16.49 20.21
N VAL A 184 -0.58 17.30 20.78
CA VAL A 184 -0.94 17.24 22.20
C VAL A 184 -1.52 15.88 22.58
N LEU A 185 -2.47 15.35 21.79
CA LEU A 185 -3.05 14.03 22.02
C LEU A 185 -1.99 12.91 21.88
N ALA A 186 -1.09 13.04 20.91
CA ALA A 186 -0.01 12.07 20.72
C ALA A 186 0.94 12.04 21.92
N LEU A 187 1.30 13.21 22.45
CA LEU A 187 2.13 13.35 23.64
C LEU A 187 1.41 12.80 24.88
N LEU A 188 0.12 13.11 25.05
CA LEU A 188 -0.69 12.57 26.14
C LEU A 188 -0.77 11.03 26.10
N LEU A 189 -0.93 10.43 24.92
CA LEU A 189 -0.92 8.97 24.78
C LEU A 189 0.46 8.37 25.08
N ALA A 190 1.54 9.03 24.63
CA ALA A 190 2.91 8.59 24.89
C ALA A 190 3.28 8.69 26.37
N THR A 191 2.77 9.69 27.11
CA THR A 191 2.99 9.87 28.56
C THR A 191 2.02 9.07 29.42
N ALA A 192 0.79 8.81 28.94
CA ALA A 192 -0.17 7.94 29.64
C ALA A 192 0.27 6.47 29.64
N LEU A 193 1.00 6.03 28.62
CA LEU A 193 1.52 4.66 28.52
C LEU A 193 2.40 4.27 29.72
N PRO A 194 3.47 5.00 30.09
CA PRO A 194 4.28 4.68 31.26
C PRO A 194 3.50 4.78 32.56
N LEU A 195 2.56 5.73 32.68
CA LEU A 195 1.70 5.84 33.86
C LEU A 195 0.80 4.61 34.01
N LEU A 196 0.19 4.12 32.94
CA LEU A 196 -0.66 2.91 32.95
C LEU A 196 0.13 1.65 33.28
N VAL A 197 1.33 1.50 32.71
CA VAL A 197 2.20 0.37 33.05
C VAL A 197 2.61 0.46 34.52
N PHE A 198 3.06 1.63 34.98
CA PHE A 198 3.48 1.85 36.36
C PHE A 198 2.37 1.57 37.38
N THR A 199 1.14 2.06 37.14
CA THR A 199 -0.01 1.79 38.04
C THR A 199 -0.41 0.31 38.02
N ALA A 200 -0.36 -0.35 36.87
CA ALA A 200 -0.60 -1.79 36.78
C ALA A 200 0.45 -2.58 37.59
N LEU A 201 1.73 -2.20 37.53
CA LEU A 201 2.78 -2.85 38.31
C LEU A 201 2.63 -2.60 39.82
N ILE A 202 2.25 -1.39 40.24
CA ILE A 202 1.93 -1.10 41.66
C ILE A 202 0.78 -2.00 42.14
N ALA A 203 -0.31 -2.08 41.38
CA ALA A 203 -1.48 -2.88 41.77
C ALA A 203 -1.18 -4.38 41.87
N ALA A 204 -0.14 -4.84 41.16
CA ALA A 204 0.19 -6.24 41.06
C ALA A 204 1.25 -6.68 42.10
N THR A 205 2.01 -5.75 42.68
CA THR A 205 3.11 -6.08 43.59
C THR A 205 2.84 -5.63 45.03
N ALA A 206 3.37 -6.38 46.00
CA ALA A 206 3.43 -5.96 47.40
C ALA A 206 4.70 -5.13 47.71
N ASP A 207 5.56 -4.88 46.71
CA ASP A 207 6.82 -4.14 46.86
C ASP A 207 6.55 -2.62 46.82
N SER A 208 7.10 -1.89 47.79
CA SER A 208 6.90 -0.46 47.97
C SER A 208 8.04 0.40 47.43
N SER A 209 9.10 -0.22 46.89
CA SER A 209 10.23 0.53 46.33
C SER A 209 9.88 1.19 44.99
N PHE A 210 9.49 2.47 45.05
CA PHE A 210 9.21 3.31 43.88
C PHE A 210 10.34 3.27 42.83
N LEU A 211 11.60 3.20 43.27
CA LEU A 211 12.76 3.18 42.36
C LEU A 211 12.81 1.88 41.52
N ARG A 212 12.51 0.74 42.14
CA ARG A 212 12.48 -0.56 41.45
C ARG A 212 11.31 -0.61 40.46
N LEU A 213 10.11 -0.21 40.89
CA LEU A 213 8.92 -0.15 40.03
C LEU A 213 9.12 0.78 38.83
N GLY A 214 9.79 1.93 39.03
CA GLY A 214 10.17 2.85 37.96
C GLY A 214 11.12 2.19 36.95
N ALA A 215 12.15 1.51 37.43
CA ALA A 215 13.11 0.80 36.57
C ALA A 215 12.43 -0.30 35.74
N TYR A 216 11.55 -1.10 36.34
CA TYR A 216 10.79 -2.13 35.62
C TYR A 216 9.84 -1.55 34.57
N THR A 217 9.18 -0.43 34.87
CA THR A 217 8.30 0.26 33.91
C THR A 217 9.07 0.73 32.69
N VAL A 218 10.19 1.44 32.92
CA VAL A 218 11.05 1.94 31.84
C VAL A 218 11.63 0.78 31.04
N GLY A 219 12.13 -0.27 31.70
CA GLY A 219 12.67 -1.46 31.06
C GLY A 219 11.66 -2.18 30.17
N THR A 220 10.44 -2.43 30.68
CA THR A 220 9.36 -3.10 29.94
C THR A 220 8.98 -2.33 28.68
N ILE A 221 8.85 -1.00 28.79
CA ILE A 221 8.51 -0.15 27.64
C ILE A 221 9.66 -0.12 26.63
N ALA A 222 10.90 0.10 27.10
CA ALA A 222 12.07 0.17 26.22
C ALA A 222 12.26 -1.13 25.43
N VAL A 223 12.22 -2.28 26.10
CA VAL A 223 12.34 -3.61 25.46
C VAL A 223 11.22 -3.82 24.45
N THR A 224 9.98 -3.49 24.80
CA THR A 224 8.83 -3.66 23.89
C THR A 224 8.95 -2.76 22.65
N LEU A 225 9.35 -1.51 22.81
CA LEU A 225 9.53 -0.57 21.69
C LEU A 225 10.68 -0.99 20.76
N LEU A 226 11.81 -1.41 21.31
CA LEU A 226 12.94 -1.94 20.53
C LEU A 226 12.53 -3.20 19.76
N TYR A 227 11.80 -4.10 20.41
CA TYR A 227 11.27 -5.31 19.79
C TYR A 227 10.29 -4.99 18.66
N GLN A 228 9.36 -4.06 18.86
CA GLN A 228 8.44 -3.58 17.82
C GLN A 228 9.20 -2.99 16.62
N ALA A 229 10.23 -2.17 16.87
CA ALA A 229 11.07 -1.60 15.82
C ALA A 229 11.81 -2.70 15.01
N ALA A 230 12.32 -3.73 15.70
CA ALA A 230 12.95 -4.88 15.06
C ALA A 230 11.96 -5.67 14.18
N VAL A 231 10.75 -5.95 14.68
CA VAL A 231 9.69 -6.65 13.92
C VAL A 231 9.26 -5.83 12.71
N CYS A 232 9.04 -4.52 12.87
CA CYS A 232 8.71 -3.62 11.76
C CYS A 232 9.79 -3.62 10.69
N THR A 233 11.06 -3.49 11.08
CA THR A 233 12.21 -3.54 10.16
C THR A 233 12.28 -4.88 9.42
N ALA A 234 12.08 -5.99 10.13
CA ALA A 234 12.06 -7.33 9.54
C ALA A 234 10.92 -7.48 8.51
N ILE A 235 9.70 -7.03 8.82
CA ILE A 235 8.56 -7.07 7.90
C ILE A 235 8.84 -6.26 6.62
N VAL A 236 9.38 -5.06 6.76
CA VAL A 236 9.75 -4.22 5.61
C VAL A 236 10.85 -4.90 4.78
N GLY A 237 11.87 -5.47 5.44
CA GLY A 237 12.93 -6.23 4.78
C GLY A 237 12.42 -7.46 4.03
N PHE A 238 11.50 -8.23 4.63
CA PHE A 238 10.86 -9.37 3.98
C PHE A 238 9.99 -8.94 2.79
N PHE A 239 9.25 -7.83 2.92
CA PHE A 239 8.48 -7.25 1.82
C PHE A 239 9.38 -6.87 0.65
N ALA A 240 10.45 -6.11 0.89
CA ALA A 240 11.39 -5.71 -0.15
C ALA A 240 12.07 -6.93 -0.82
N ARG A 241 12.57 -7.88 -0.02
CA ARG A 241 13.24 -9.09 -0.54
C ARG A 241 12.31 -9.97 -1.36
N SER A 242 11.08 -10.19 -0.90
CA SER A 242 10.10 -11.00 -1.63
C SER A 242 9.60 -10.29 -2.88
N LEU A 243 9.43 -8.97 -2.84
CA LEU A 243 9.09 -8.17 -4.01
C LEU A 243 10.19 -8.26 -5.08
N LEU A 244 11.44 -8.01 -4.71
CA LEU A 244 12.58 -8.08 -5.63
C LEU A 244 12.74 -9.46 -6.26
N ARG A 245 12.61 -10.53 -5.47
CA ARG A 245 12.60 -11.90 -6.00
C ARG A 245 11.48 -12.14 -7.00
N GLY A 246 10.27 -11.67 -6.68
CA GLY A 246 9.11 -11.78 -7.57
C GLY A 246 9.28 -10.98 -8.86
N LEU A 247 9.84 -9.77 -8.77
CA LEU A 247 10.18 -8.93 -9.93
C LEU A 247 11.24 -9.61 -10.80
N HIS A 248 12.33 -10.13 -10.24
CA HIS A 248 13.34 -10.86 -11.01
C HIS A 248 12.74 -12.07 -11.73
N GLY A 249 11.86 -12.81 -11.05
CA GLY A 249 11.14 -13.93 -11.64
C GLY A 249 10.14 -13.53 -12.73
N ASN A 250 9.77 -12.25 -12.82
CA ASN A 250 8.86 -11.70 -13.84
C ASN A 250 9.55 -10.62 -14.70
N HIS A 251 10.84 -10.78 -14.98
CA HIS A 251 11.62 -9.88 -15.85
C HIS A 251 11.51 -8.39 -15.49
N TYR A 252 11.54 -8.09 -14.19
CA TYR A 252 11.41 -6.75 -13.59
C TYR A 252 10.03 -6.08 -13.74
N GLY A 253 9.00 -6.82 -14.19
CA GLY A 253 7.62 -6.35 -14.27
C GLY A 253 6.77 -6.71 -13.05
N LEU A 254 5.78 -5.86 -12.73
CA LEU A 254 4.71 -6.23 -11.78
C LEU A 254 3.58 -7.02 -12.45
N CYS A 255 3.29 -6.71 -13.70
CA CYS A 255 2.30 -7.38 -14.54
C CYS A 255 3.04 -8.22 -15.57
N SER A 256 2.54 -9.40 -15.89
CA SER A 256 3.20 -10.32 -16.82
C SER A 256 3.12 -9.85 -18.28
N GLY A 257 2.17 -8.98 -18.64
CA GLY A 257 1.90 -8.57 -20.03
C GLY A 257 1.39 -9.70 -20.94
N ARG A 258 1.70 -10.94 -20.57
CA ARG A 258 1.19 -12.21 -21.05
C ARG A 258 -0.19 -12.45 -20.45
N THR A 259 -1.17 -12.76 -21.30
CA THR A 259 -2.41 -13.42 -20.88
C THR A 259 -2.04 -14.59 -19.96
N PRO A 260 -2.77 -14.82 -18.85
CA PRO A 260 -2.58 -16.05 -18.09
C PRO A 260 -2.72 -17.20 -19.09
N ASP A 261 -1.69 -18.04 -19.21
CA ASP A 261 -1.83 -19.30 -19.94
C ASP A 261 -2.94 -20.08 -19.21
N ASP A 262 -4.02 -20.40 -19.92
CA ASP A 262 -5.16 -21.20 -19.45
C ASP A 262 -4.72 -22.61 -19.02
#